data_AF-S6A403-F1
#
_entry.id   AF-S6A403-F1
#
_cell.length_a   1.000
_cell.length_b   1.000
_cell.length_c   1.000
_cell.angle_alpha   90.00
_cell.angle_beta   90.00
_cell.angle_gamma   90.00
#
_symmetry.space_group_name_H-M   'P 1'
#
loop_
_entity.id
_entity.type
_entity.pdbx_description
1 polymer ?
#
loop_
_entity_poly.entity_id
_entity_poly.type
_entity_poly.pdbx_seq_one_letter_code
_entity_poly.pdbx_strand_id
1 'polypeptide(L)'
;MSNMKAHFYCLNMKKKAFFSFFLCFFSFVYCIDYFTEGKKLLADDKPEQAAAALFAASKEPGTPPSVYLYLGVAYFRCGKYTEALSYLSMGRKSDSVNSYLYSYNIGNIYFLQSRYDAAEQAYNDSIAANGLYAPSFLNRANSRIKLDKHEGALQDYKIYLNLEPDTVQRPSIQKMIALLESAKEEALKAQALAEAKKAAEEAERRAAEERYRQLMNEVNSNLSSVDDANAVSAGAENTINYSEENELD
;
A
#
# COMPACT_ATOMS: atom_id res chain seq x y z
N MET A 1 94.69 -4.04 -6.77
CA MET A 1 93.47 -4.52 -7.47
C MET A 1 92.22 -4.46 -6.55
N SER A 2 91.94 -3.32 -5.89
CA SER A 2 90.88 -3.26 -4.85
C SER A 2 89.79 -2.19 -5.05
N ASN A 3 89.89 -1.31 -6.06
CA ASN A 3 88.95 -0.18 -6.19
C ASN A 3 87.94 -0.27 -7.35
N MET A 4 87.95 -1.36 -8.12
CA MET A 4 87.06 -1.47 -9.29
C MET A 4 85.76 -2.28 -9.02
N LYS A 5 85.70 -3.03 -7.91
CA LYS A 5 84.50 -3.81 -7.53
C LYS A 5 83.45 -2.99 -6.76
N ALA A 6 83.84 -1.89 -6.11
CA ALA A 6 82.91 -1.04 -5.34
C ALA A 6 81.98 -0.21 -6.23
N HIS A 7 82.45 0.22 -7.40
CA HIS A 7 81.65 1.02 -8.34
C HIS A 7 80.51 0.24 -9.01
N PHE A 8 80.65 -1.09 -9.14
CA PHE A 8 79.63 -1.95 -9.75
C PHE A 8 78.47 -2.28 -8.80
N TYR A 9 78.72 -2.30 -7.48
CA TYR A 9 77.70 -2.61 -6.47
C TYR A 9 76.74 -1.44 -6.20
N CYS A 10 77.23 -0.19 -6.24
CA CYS A 10 76.39 0.99 -5.98
C CYS A 10 75.42 1.30 -7.14
N LEU A 11 75.77 0.92 -8.38
CA LEU A 11 74.91 1.11 -9.55
C LEU A 11 73.71 0.14 -9.57
N ASN A 12 73.87 -1.06 -9.02
CA ASN A 12 72.81 -2.09 -8.96
C ASN A 12 71.79 -1.84 -7.84
N MET A 13 72.18 -1.19 -6.74
CA MET A 13 71.23 -0.81 -5.67
C MET A 13 70.30 0.33 -6.08
N LYS A 14 70.80 1.32 -6.83
CA LYS A 14 69.96 2.43 -7.33
C LYS A 14 68.90 1.96 -8.34
N LYS A 15 69.22 0.98 -9.20
CA LYS A 15 68.25 0.40 -10.14
C LYS A 15 67.17 -0.43 -9.45
N LYS A 16 67.50 -1.21 -8.42
CA LYS A 16 66.51 -1.97 -7.64
C LYS A 16 65.61 -1.07 -6.79
N ALA A 17 66.16 0.01 -6.22
CA ALA A 17 65.36 1.01 -5.50
C ALA A 17 64.43 1.78 -6.45
N PHE A 18 64.89 2.14 -7.65
CA PHE A 18 64.06 2.80 -8.66
C PHE A 18 62.98 1.87 -9.21
N PHE A 19 63.29 0.58 -9.42
CA PHE A 19 62.32 -0.42 -9.87
C PHE A 19 61.28 -0.77 -8.79
N SER A 20 61.68 -0.81 -7.52
CA SER A 20 60.76 -1.00 -6.38
C SER A 20 59.89 0.23 -6.13
N PHE A 21 60.42 1.45 -6.33
CA PHE A 21 59.64 2.68 -6.24
C PHE A 21 58.67 2.81 -7.42
N PHE A 22 59.08 2.40 -8.62
CA PHE A 22 58.23 2.37 -9.83
C PHE A 22 57.11 1.31 -9.74
N LEU A 23 57.37 0.15 -9.11
CA LEU A 23 56.33 -0.86 -8.86
C LEU A 23 55.27 -0.37 -7.86
N CYS A 24 55.67 0.38 -6.82
CA CYS A 24 54.73 0.99 -5.87
C CYS A 24 54.01 2.23 -6.43
N PHE A 25 54.61 2.94 -7.40
CA PHE A 25 53.97 4.06 -8.09
C PHE A 25 52.98 3.60 -9.17
N PHE A 26 53.21 2.44 -9.81
CA PHE A 26 52.29 1.88 -10.80
C PHE A 26 51.04 1.24 -10.19
N SER A 27 51.08 0.81 -8.93
CA SER A 27 49.87 0.41 -8.19
C SER A 27 48.93 1.58 -7.87
N PHE A 28 49.37 2.83 -8.05
CA PHE A 28 48.57 4.02 -7.78
C PHE A 28 47.75 4.51 -8.98
N VAL A 29 48.00 4.01 -10.20
CA VAL A 29 47.48 4.64 -11.45
C VAL A 29 46.25 3.94 -12.02
N TYR A 30 45.89 2.75 -11.55
CA TYR A 30 44.62 2.10 -11.91
C TYR A 30 43.97 1.48 -10.67
N CYS A 31 43.51 2.33 -9.75
CA CYS A 31 42.43 1.90 -8.87
C CYS A 31 41.20 1.74 -9.76
N ILE A 32 40.86 0.51 -10.13
CA ILE A 32 39.60 0.23 -10.83
C ILE A 32 38.50 0.55 -9.83
N ASP A 33 37.80 1.67 -10.06
CA ASP A 33 36.61 2.00 -9.30
C ASP A 33 35.46 1.11 -9.78
N TYR A 34 35.40 -0.11 -9.23
CA TYR A 34 34.36 -1.09 -9.47
C TYR A 34 32.96 -0.53 -9.23
N PHE A 35 32.81 0.46 -8.34
CA PHE A 35 31.52 1.08 -8.07
C PHE A 35 31.09 1.99 -9.22
N THR A 36 31.99 2.81 -9.74
CA THR A 36 31.71 3.64 -10.93
C THR A 36 31.50 2.80 -12.19
N GLU A 37 32.31 1.75 -12.38
CA GLU A 37 32.12 0.79 -13.47
C GLU A 37 30.75 0.11 -13.38
N GLY A 38 30.39 -0.40 -12.20
CA GLY A 38 29.10 -1.05 -11.96
C GLY A 38 27.89 -0.17 -12.27
N LYS A 39 27.93 1.11 -11.88
CA LYS A 39 26.89 2.10 -12.23
C LYS A 39 26.81 2.34 -13.74
N LYS A 40 27.95 2.44 -14.41
CA LYS A 40 28.00 2.60 -15.87
C LYS A 40 27.40 1.39 -16.58
N LEU A 41 27.74 0.17 -16.14
CA LEU A 41 27.17 -1.06 -16.69
C LEU A 41 25.64 -1.14 -16.51
N LEU A 42 25.10 -0.61 -15.40
CA LEU A 42 23.65 -0.45 -15.25
C LEU A 42 23.08 0.55 -16.26
N ALA A 43 23.74 1.68 -16.49
CA ALA A 43 23.30 2.65 -17.50
C ALA A 43 23.33 2.04 -18.93
N ASP A 44 24.32 1.20 -19.21
CA ASP A 44 24.50 0.49 -20.48
C ASP A 44 23.60 -0.77 -20.64
N ASP A 45 22.66 -1.01 -19.72
CA ASP A 45 21.76 -2.17 -19.72
C ASP A 45 22.48 -3.54 -19.69
N LYS A 46 23.56 -3.64 -18.92
CA LYS A 46 24.33 -4.87 -18.69
C LYS A 46 24.26 -5.31 -17.22
N PRO A 47 23.09 -5.75 -16.74
CA PRO A 47 22.86 -5.96 -15.31
C PRO A 47 23.71 -7.09 -14.70
N GLU A 48 24.04 -8.14 -15.46
CA GLU A 48 24.88 -9.25 -14.96
C GLU A 48 26.33 -8.79 -14.72
N GLN A 49 26.89 -8.05 -15.67
CA GLN A 49 28.23 -7.48 -15.54
C GLN A 49 28.26 -6.44 -14.42
N ALA A 50 27.22 -5.60 -14.34
CA ALA A 50 27.07 -4.65 -13.24
C ALA A 50 27.03 -5.35 -11.88
N ALA A 51 26.26 -6.44 -11.73
CA ALA A 51 26.18 -7.18 -10.48
C ALA A 51 27.55 -7.72 -10.05
N ALA A 52 28.36 -8.23 -11.00
CA ALA A 52 29.71 -8.69 -10.72
C ALA A 52 30.64 -7.56 -10.26
N ALA A 53 30.67 -6.43 -10.99
CA ALA A 53 31.48 -5.27 -10.65
C ALA A 53 31.05 -4.65 -9.31
N LEU A 54 29.75 -4.46 -9.08
CA LEU A 54 29.22 -3.91 -7.84
C LEU A 54 29.43 -4.86 -6.65
N PHE A 55 29.48 -6.18 -6.88
CA PHE A 55 29.79 -7.14 -5.83
C PHE A 55 31.25 -7.05 -5.42
N ALA A 56 32.17 -6.94 -6.39
CA ALA A 56 33.57 -6.64 -6.13
C ALA A 56 33.71 -5.32 -5.36
N ALA A 57 33.03 -4.26 -5.80
CA ALA A 57 33.00 -2.98 -5.10
C ALA A 57 32.56 -3.12 -3.64
N SER A 58 31.53 -3.93 -3.34
CA SER A 58 31.05 -4.10 -1.96
C SER A 58 32.05 -4.72 -0.99
N LYS A 59 33.17 -5.28 -1.48
CA LYS A 59 34.25 -5.85 -0.67
C LYS A 59 35.39 -4.87 -0.40
N GLU A 60 35.44 -3.75 -1.13
CA GLU A 60 36.51 -2.78 -0.99
C GLU A 60 36.31 -1.91 0.25
N PRO A 61 37.37 -1.63 1.03
CA PRO A 61 37.30 -0.70 2.15
C PRO A 61 36.91 0.71 1.68
N GLY A 62 35.98 1.34 2.39
CA GLY A 62 35.56 2.73 2.09
C GLY A 62 34.51 2.87 0.99
N THR A 63 33.99 1.76 0.45
CA THR A 63 32.86 1.81 -0.49
C THR A 63 31.62 2.38 0.18
N PRO A 64 30.90 3.32 -0.47
CA PRO A 64 29.72 3.93 0.11
C PRO A 64 28.60 2.89 0.30
N PRO A 65 27.77 3.01 1.36
CA PRO A 65 26.62 2.13 1.59
C PRO A 65 25.66 2.02 0.40
N SER A 66 25.57 3.06 -0.43
CA SER A 66 24.77 3.07 -1.65
C SER A 66 25.14 1.98 -2.66
N VAL A 67 26.31 1.34 -2.55
CA VAL A 67 26.65 0.16 -3.35
C VAL A 67 25.60 -0.95 -3.25
N TYR A 68 24.97 -1.11 -2.07
CA TYR A 68 23.91 -2.08 -1.87
C TYR A 68 22.63 -1.74 -2.64
N LEU A 69 22.35 -0.46 -2.87
CA LEU A 69 21.22 -0.02 -3.70
C LEU A 69 21.43 -0.46 -5.13
N TYR A 70 22.61 -0.16 -5.69
CA TYR A 70 22.94 -0.51 -7.07
C TYR A 70 23.06 -2.03 -7.25
N LEU A 71 23.63 -2.76 -6.28
CA LEU A 71 23.64 -4.23 -6.27
C LEU A 71 22.21 -4.79 -6.32
N GLY A 72 21.35 -4.29 -5.44
CA GLY A 72 19.94 -4.66 -5.40
C GLY A 72 19.25 -4.45 -6.75
N VAL A 73 19.45 -3.28 -7.37
CA VAL A 73 18.92 -2.96 -8.69
C VAL A 73 19.50 -3.86 -9.79
N ALA A 74 20.80 -4.18 -9.74
CA ALA A 74 21.44 -5.07 -10.70
C ALA A 74 20.85 -6.49 -10.64
N TYR A 75 20.77 -7.07 -9.44
CA TYR A 75 20.15 -8.39 -9.23
C TYR A 75 18.67 -8.38 -9.59
N PHE A 76 17.96 -7.29 -9.30
CA PHE A 76 16.56 -7.12 -9.68
C PHE A 76 16.38 -7.20 -11.19
N ARG A 77 17.22 -6.50 -11.97
CA ARG A 77 17.21 -6.54 -13.43
C ARG A 77 17.64 -7.88 -14.01
N CYS A 78 18.43 -8.65 -13.28
CA CYS A 78 18.75 -10.04 -13.62
C CYS A 78 17.60 -11.02 -13.31
N GLY A 79 16.47 -10.56 -12.76
CA GLY A 79 15.37 -11.43 -12.27
C GLY A 79 15.70 -12.20 -10.99
N LYS A 80 16.83 -11.92 -10.35
CA LYS A 80 17.31 -12.56 -9.13
C LYS A 80 16.75 -11.86 -7.90
N TYR A 81 15.44 -12.05 -7.68
CA TYR A 81 14.67 -11.28 -6.70
C TYR A 81 15.09 -11.51 -5.24
N THR A 82 15.51 -12.73 -4.89
CA THR A 82 15.93 -13.06 -3.52
C THR A 82 17.21 -12.30 -3.13
N GLU A 83 18.21 -12.33 -4.02
CA GLU A 83 19.47 -11.62 -3.85
C GLU A 83 19.24 -10.10 -3.84
N ALA A 84 18.39 -9.62 -4.75
CA ALA A 84 18.00 -8.21 -4.79
C ALA A 84 17.41 -7.74 -3.46
N LEU A 85 16.42 -8.47 -2.93
CA LEU A 85 15.80 -8.16 -1.63
C LEU A 85 16.80 -8.22 -0.48
N SER A 86 17.75 -9.16 -0.51
CA SER A 86 18.80 -9.28 0.51
C SER A 86 19.68 -8.03 0.54
N TYR A 87 20.25 -7.63 -0.60
CA TYR A 87 21.13 -6.45 -0.66
C TYR A 87 20.37 -5.16 -0.39
N LEU A 88 19.15 -5.00 -0.89
CA LEU A 88 18.33 -3.82 -0.58
C LEU A 88 18.00 -3.73 0.91
N SER A 89 17.72 -4.86 1.56
CA SER A 89 17.45 -4.90 3.00
C SER A 89 18.68 -4.58 3.85
N MET A 90 19.87 -4.99 3.40
CA MET A 90 21.14 -4.60 4.03
C MET A 90 21.37 -3.09 3.91
N GLY A 91 21.29 -2.56 2.69
CA GLY A 91 21.51 -1.13 2.42
C GLY A 91 20.54 -0.24 3.19
N ARG A 92 19.25 -0.60 3.23
CA ARG A 92 18.22 0.14 4.00
C ARG A 92 18.56 0.31 5.49
N LYS A 93 19.27 -0.65 6.10
CA LYS A 93 19.68 -0.57 7.52
C LYS A 93 20.88 0.34 7.75
N SER A 94 21.75 0.50 6.75
CA SER A 94 23.02 1.23 6.85
C SER A 94 23.03 2.60 6.17
N ASP A 95 22.09 2.87 5.28
CA ASP A 95 22.02 4.08 4.44
C ASP A 95 20.69 4.80 4.66
N SER A 96 20.66 5.65 5.69
CA SER A 96 19.46 6.42 6.04
C SER A 96 19.09 7.45 4.97
N VAL A 97 20.07 8.00 4.25
CA VAL A 97 19.86 9.03 3.22
C VAL A 97 19.05 8.48 2.06
N ASN A 98 19.39 7.27 1.59
CA ASN A 98 18.69 6.64 0.47
C ASN A 98 17.62 5.63 0.92
N SER A 99 17.23 5.62 2.20
CA SER A 99 16.27 4.66 2.77
C SER A 99 14.99 4.51 1.92
N TYR A 100 14.46 5.63 1.41
CA TYR A 100 13.29 5.64 0.52
C TYR A 100 13.51 4.86 -0.78
N LEU A 101 14.69 4.97 -1.42
CA LEU A 101 15.00 4.23 -2.65
C LEU A 101 15.09 2.73 -2.42
N TYR A 102 15.61 2.28 -1.26
CA TYR A 102 15.61 0.87 -0.93
C TYR A 102 14.19 0.33 -0.78
N SER A 103 13.35 1.02 0.00
CA SER A 103 11.95 0.64 0.22
C SER A 103 11.15 0.64 -1.09
N TYR A 104 11.36 1.65 -1.95
CA TYR A 104 10.75 1.71 -3.28
C TYR A 104 11.14 0.51 -4.16
N ASN A 105 12.43 0.17 -4.24
CA ASN A 105 12.89 -0.96 -5.06
C ASN A 105 12.41 -2.31 -4.49
N ILE A 106 12.34 -2.46 -3.16
CA ILE A 106 11.72 -3.61 -2.51
C ILE A 106 10.24 -3.73 -2.92
N GLY A 107 9.51 -2.60 -2.92
CA GLY A 107 8.13 -2.54 -3.38
C GLY A 107 7.97 -2.98 -4.83
N ASN A 108 8.85 -2.53 -5.73
CA ASN A 108 8.83 -2.94 -7.14
C ASN A 108 9.02 -4.45 -7.31
N ILE A 109 9.93 -5.06 -6.53
CA ILE A 109 10.16 -6.50 -6.54
C ILE A 109 8.90 -7.24 -6.08
N TYR A 110 8.29 -6.84 -4.97
CA TYR A 110 7.05 -7.46 -4.49
C TYR A 110 5.89 -7.29 -5.46
N PHE A 111 5.78 -6.12 -6.10
CA PHE A 111 4.77 -5.87 -7.12
C PHE A 111 4.90 -6.85 -8.30
N LEU A 112 6.11 -7.08 -8.80
CA LEU A 112 6.36 -8.04 -9.88
C LEU A 112 6.12 -9.50 -9.47
N GLN A 113 6.31 -9.81 -8.20
CA GLN A 113 5.92 -11.10 -7.61
C GLN A 113 4.42 -11.21 -7.36
N SER A 114 3.60 -10.23 -7.77
CA SER A 114 2.15 -10.15 -7.49
C SER A 114 1.81 -10.14 -5.99
N ARG A 115 2.76 -9.78 -5.14
CA ARG A 115 2.58 -9.66 -3.68
C ARG A 115 2.19 -8.23 -3.34
N TYR A 116 0.98 -7.84 -3.75
CA TYR A 116 0.58 -6.44 -3.76
C TYR A 116 0.47 -5.80 -2.36
N ASP A 117 0.04 -6.52 -1.32
CA ASP A 117 0.03 -5.98 0.05
C ASP A 117 1.45 -5.70 0.57
N ALA A 118 2.41 -6.59 0.27
CA ALA A 118 3.82 -6.37 0.63
C ALA A 118 4.44 -5.21 -0.17
N ALA A 119 4.03 -5.05 -1.43
CA ALA A 119 4.41 -3.91 -2.26
C ALA A 119 3.85 -2.60 -1.68
N GLU A 120 2.55 -2.54 -1.35
CA GLU A 120 1.93 -1.39 -0.70
C GLU A 120 2.67 -0.99 0.58
N GLN A 121 3.02 -1.96 1.44
CA GLN A 121 3.76 -1.67 2.67
C GLN A 121 5.16 -1.11 2.38
N ALA A 122 5.89 -1.66 1.40
CA ALA A 122 7.20 -1.14 1.04
C ALA A 122 7.13 0.28 0.43
N TYR A 123 6.07 0.59 -0.34
CA TYR A 123 5.84 1.96 -0.79
C TYR A 123 5.43 2.90 0.34
N ASN A 124 4.69 2.42 1.35
CA ASN A 124 4.43 3.20 2.58
C ASN A 124 5.74 3.56 3.29
N ASP A 125 6.64 2.59 3.46
CA ASP A 125 7.96 2.81 4.06
C ASP A 125 8.79 3.82 3.25
N SER A 126 8.70 3.78 1.91
CA SER A 126 9.35 4.75 1.02
C SER A 126 8.80 6.17 1.21
N ILE A 127 7.47 6.32 1.23
CA ILE A 127 6.79 7.61 1.44
C ILE A 127 7.09 8.16 2.84
N ALA A 128 7.16 7.30 3.85
CA ALA A 128 7.51 7.71 5.21
C ALA A 128 8.95 8.25 5.30
N ALA A 129 9.88 7.66 4.53
CA ALA A 129 11.27 8.11 4.46
C ALA A 129 11.44 9.36 3.58
N ASN A 130 10.67 9.49 2.50
CA ASN A 130 10.64 10.69 1.65
C ASN A 130 9.24 10.92 1.06
N GLY A 131 8.49 11.83 1.71
CA GLY A 131 7.13 12.16 1.32
C GLY A 131 6.99 12.90 -0.02
N LEU A 132 8.09 13.29 -0.67
CA LEU A 132 8.10 13.97 -1.96
C LEU A 132 8.53 13.04 -3.11
N TYR A 133 8.83 11.77 -2.83
CA TYR A 133 9.24 10.83 -3.88
C TYR A 133 8.03 10.31 -4.66
N ALA A 134 7.63 11.08 -5.68
CA ALA A 134 6.44 10.84 -6.50
C ALA A 134 6.27 9.38 -7.00
N PRO A 135 7.33 8.68 -7.49
CA PRO A 135 7.19 7.30 -7.97
C PRO A 135 6.58 6.33 -6.94
N SER A 136 6.77 6.58 -5.64
CA SER A 136 6.18 5.73 -4.60
C SER A 136 4.67 5.87 -4.51
N PHE A 137 4.11 7.06 -4.72
CA PHE A 137 2.66 7.24 -4.79
C PHE A 137 2.09 6.55 -6.03
N LEU A 138 2.72 6.70 -7.20
CA LEU A 138 2.27 6.04 -8.43
C LEU A 138 2.24 4.51 -8.27
N ASN A 139 3.31 3.91 -7.75
CA ASN A 139 3.38 2.46 -7.65
C ASN A 139 2.54 1.91 -6.48
N ARG A 140 2.34 2.69 -5.42
CA ARG A 140 1.35 2.36 -4.38
C ARG A 140 -0.07 2.40 -4.93
N ALA A 141 -0.42 3.40 -5.73
CA ALA A 141 -1.71 3.47 -6.43
C ALA A 141 -1.94 2.23 -7.29
N ASN A 142 -0.96 1.85 -8.11
CA ASN A 142 -1.02 0.65 -8.95
C ASN A 142 -1.19 -0.62 -8.12
N SER A 143 -0.51 -0.73 -6.97
CA SER A 143 -0.66 -1.86 -6.04
C SER A 143 -2.07 -1.90 -5.43
N ARG A 144 -2.60 -0.74 -5.06
CA ARG A 144 -3.95 -0.59 -4.51
C ARG A 144 -5.04 -0.91 -5.52
N ILE A 145 -4.84 -0.60 -6.80
CA ILE A 145 -5.73 -1.06 -7.88
C ILE A 145 -5.76 -2.60 -7.93
N LYS A 146 -4.61 -3.27 -7.78
CA LYS A 146 -4.54 -4.74 -7.75
C LYS A 146 -5.15 -5.38 -6.49
N LEU A 147 -5.39 -4.57 -5.46
CA LEU A 147 -5.99 -4.97 -4.19
C LEU A 147 -7.45 -4.47 -4.05
N ASP A 148 -8.03 -3.89 -5.11
CA ASP A 148 -9.37 -3.26 -5.09
C ASP A 148 -9.52 -2.13 -4.05
N LYS A 149 -8.42 -1.56 -3.57
CA LYS A 149 -8.36 -0.42 -2.65
C LYS A 149 -8.51 0.92 -3.42
N HIS A 150 -9.64 1.07 -4.13
CA HIS A 150 -9.86 2.14 -5.12
C HIS A 150 -9.75 3.56 -4.55
N GLU A 151 -10.26 3.82 -3.34
CA GLU A 151 -10.20 5.16 -2.74
C GLU A 151 -8.76 5.60 -2.45
N GLY A 152 -7.95 4.71 -1.90
CA GLY A 152 -6.53 4.96 -1.65
C GLY A 152 -5.73 5.13 -2.94
N ALA A 153 -6.05 4.35 -3.99
CA ALA A 153 -5.44 4.50 -5.31
C ALA A 153 -5.77 5.87 -5.93
N LEU A 154 -7.02 6.30 -5.87
CA LEU A 154 -7.46 7.61 -6.36
C LEU A 154 -6.70 8.75 -5.67
N GLN A 155 -6.54 8.69 -4.35
CA GLN A 155 -5.77 9.69 -3.60
C GLN A 155 -4.31 9.72 -4.04
N ASP A 156 -3.68 8.56 -4.20
CA ASP A 156 -2.27 8.47 -4.59
C ASP A 156 -2.02 8.97 -6.01
N TYR A 157 -2.89 8.65 -6.97
CA TYR A 157 -2.79 9.19 -8.33
C TYR A 157 -2.89 10.72 -8.36
N LYS A 158 -3.79 11.30 -7.54
CA LYS A 158 -3.90 12.77 -7.40
C LYS A 158 -2.63 13.38 -6.82
N ILE A 159 -2.06 12.76 -5.78
CA ILE A 159 -0.80 13.22 -5.18
C ILE A 159 0.34 13.13 -6.22
N TYR A 160 0.44 12.03 -6.96
CA TYR A 160 1.44 11.87 -8.00
C TYR A 160 1.38 12.98 -9.05
N LEU A 161 0.20 13.32 -9.57
CA LEU A 161 0.05 14.40 -10.56
C LEU A 161 0.28 15.81 -9.98
N ASN A 162 0.16 15.97 -8.66
CA ASN A 162 0.52 17.21 -7.99
C ASN A 162 2.04 17.36 -7.84
N LEU A 163 2.75 16.26 -7.56
CA LEU A 163 4.21 16.24 -7.46
C LEU A 163 4.89 16.31 -8.84
N GLU A 164 4.31 15.65 -9.84
CA GLU A 164 4.86 15.53 -11.20
C GLU A 164 3.84 16.03 -12.24
N PRO A 165 3.61 17.35 -12.32
CA PRO A 165 2.61 17.87 -13.23
C PRO A 165 2.97 17.65 -14.70
N ASP A 166 4.23 17.62 -15.09
CA ASP A 166 4.58 17.52 -16.53
C ASP A 166 4.94 16.09 -16.96
N THR A 167 4.53 15.08 -16.17
CA THR A 167 4.76 13.68 -16.48
C THR A 167 4.07 13.24 -17.77
N VAL A 168 4.79 12.50 -18.61
CA VAL A 168 4.26 11.87 -19.83
C VAL A 168 3.11 10.91 -19.55
N GLN A 169 3.00 10.40 -18.32
CA GLN A 169 1.94 9.49 -17.89
C GLN A 169 0.64 10.22 -17.52
N ARG A 170 0.63 11.56 -17.49
CA ARG A 170 -0.52 12.36 -17.02
C ARG A 170 -1.84 11.97 -17.69
N PRO A 171 -1.96 11.85 -19.02
CA PRO A 171 -3.24 11.53 -19.65
C PRO A 171 -3.81 10.18 -19.19
N SER A 172 -2.96 9.17 -19.07
CA SER A 172 -3.32 7.83 -18.60
C SER A 172 -3.80 7.85 -17.15
N ILE A 173 -3.12 8.62 -16.29
CA ILE A 173 -3.48 8.74 -14.88
C ILE A 173 -4.75 9.56 -14.69
N GLN A 174 -4.97 10.62 -15.47
CA GLN A 174 -6.23 11.37 -15.46
C GLN A 174 -7.42 10.50 -15.87
N LYS A 175 -7.24 9.64 -16.88
CA LYS A 175 -8.26 8.65 -17.25
C LYS A 175 -8.56 7.70 -16.09
N MET A 176 -7.53 7.21 -15.41
CA MET A 176 -7.71 6.34 -14.24
C MET A 176 -8.44 7.06 -13.10
N ILE A 177 -8.07 8.31 -12.80
CA ILE A 177 -8.76 9.14 -11.79
C ILE A 177 -10.24 9.30 -12.14
N ALA A 178 -10.58 9.65 -13.38
CA ALA A 178 -11.97 9.81 -13.81
C ALA A 178 -12.80 8.53 -13.65
N LEU A 179 -12.23 7.36 -13.98
CA LEU A 179 -12.90 6.07 -13.79
C LEU A 179 -13.14 5.77 -12.31
N LEU A 180 -12.14 6.00 -11.46
CA LEU A 180 -12.26 5.77 -10.02
C LEU A 180 -13.24 6.76 -9.36
N GLU A 181 -13.31 8.00 -9.83
CA GLU A 181 -14.28 8.99 -9.37
C GLU A 181 -15.71 8.61 -9.74
N SER A 182 -15.94 8.18 -10.98
CA SER A 182 -17.26 7.67 -11.41
C SER A 182 -17.70 6.48 -10.56
N ALA A 183 -16.81 5.50 -10.38
CA ALA A 183 -17.09 4.32 -9.56
C ALA A 183 -17.40 4.70 -8.09
N LYS A 184 -16.67 5.68 -7.54
CA LYS A 184 -16.92 6.20 -6.19
C LYS A 184 -18.29 6.87 -6.10
N GLU A 185 -18.64 7.70 -7.07
CA GLU A 185 -19.94 8.39 -7.10
C GLU A 185 -21.11 7.40 -7.21
N GLU A 186 -20.97 6.39 -8.06
CA GLU A 186 -21.94 5.30 -8.18
C GLU A 186 -22.10 4.52 -6.88
N ALA A 187 -21.00 4.20 -6.21
CA ALA A 187 -21.03 3.51 -4.92
C ALA A 187 -21.73 4.35 -3.83
N LEU A 188 -21.45 5.65 -3.76
CA LEU A 188 -22.10 6.57 -2.82
C LEU A 188 -23.61 6.70 -3.09
N LYS A 189 -24.01 6.79 -4.36
CA LYS A 189 -25.44 6.83 -4.74
C LYS A 189 -26.14 5.52 -4.38
N ALA A 190 -25.51 4.38 -4.64
CA ALA A 190 -26.05 3.07 -4.29
C ALA A 190 -26.22 2.92 -2.77
N GLN A 191 -25.24 3.36 -1.99
CA GLN A 191 -25.32 3.37 -0.54
C GLN A 191 -26.45 4.28 -0.04
N ALA A 192 -26.53 5.52 -0.52
CA ALA A 192 -27.58 6.45 -0.14
C ALA A 192 -28.98 5.93 -0.48
N LEU A 193 -29.15 5.28 -1.65
CA LEU A 193 -30.40 4.65 -2.03
C LEU A 193 -30.76 3.46 -1.11
N ALA A 194 -29.77 2.64 -0.74
CA ALA A 194 -29.98 1.52 0.17
C ALA A 194 -30.38 2.00 1.58
N GLU A 195 -29.74 3.06 2.08
CA GLU A 195 -30.08 3.68 3.36
C GLU A 195 -31.47 4.32 3.32
N ALA A 196 -31.80 5.05 2.25
CA ALA A 196 -33.12 5.64 2.07
C ALA A 196 -34.24 4.59 2.00
N LYS A 197 -34.02 3.46 1.31
CA LYS A 197 -34.97 2.34 1.27
C LYS A 197 -35.19 1.73 2.65
N LYS A 198 -34.12 1.44 3.39
CA LYS A 198 -34.22 0.93 4.76
C LYS A 198 -34.97 1.89 5.68
N ALA A 199 -34.69 3.19 5.58
CA ALA A 199 -35.38 4.22 6.36
C ALA A 199 -36.87 4.32 5.98
N ALA A 200 -37.21 4.21 4.69
CA ALA A 200 -38.59 4.21 4.23
C ALA A 200 -39.37 2.98 4.71
N GLU A 201 -38.79 1.78 4.60
CA GLU A 201 -39.39 0.54 5.10
C GLU A 201 -39.62 0.59 6.63
N GLU A 202 -38.66 1.14 7.37
CA GLU A 202 -38.81 1.32 8.81
C GLU A 202 -39.88 2.37 9.16
N ALA A 203 -39.94 3.48 8.41
CA ALA A 203 -40.97 4.50 8.58
C ALA A 203 -42.37 3.95 8.26
N GLU A 204 -42.51 3.15 7.21
CA GLU A 204 -43.76 2.48 6.86
C GLU A 204 -44.18 1.48 7.94
N ARG A 205 -43.24 0.68 8.48
CA ARG A 205 -43.52 -0.23 9.60
C ARG A 205 -44.00 0.53 10.83
N ARG A 206 -43.30 1.60 11.22
CA ARG A 206 -43.70 2.44 12.36
C ARG A 206 -45.06 3.08 12.15
N ALA A 207 -45.33 3.61 10.96
CA ALA A 207 -46.62 4.18 10.61
C ALA A 207 -47.74 3.12 10.63
N ALA A 208 -47.46 1.88 10.21
CA ALA A 208 -48.41 0.78 10.29
C ALA A 208 -48.69 0.35 11.74
N GLU A 209 -47.66 0.27 12.58
CA GLU A 209 -47.79 -0.01 14.01
C GLU A 209 -48.62 1.08 14.73
N GLU A 210 -48.35 2.35 14.43
CA GLU A 210 -49.12 3.49 14.98
C GLU A 210 -50.59 3.45 14.53
N ARG A 211 -50.85 3.21 13.25
CA ARG A 211 -52.22 3.04 12.72
C ARG A 211 -52.95 1.88 13.38
N TYR A 212 -52.30 0.73 13.55
CA TYR A 212 -52.89 -0.41 14.23
C TYR A 212 -53.24 -0.07 15.69
N ARG A 213 -52.34 0.61 16.40
CA ARG A 213 -52.57 1.05 17.78
C ARG A 213 -53.76 2.01 17.90
N GLN A 214 -53.88 2.97 16.98
CA GLN A 214 -55.02 3.89 16.92
C GLN A 214 -56.33 3.14 16.72
N LEU A 215 -56.37 2.22 15.76
CA LEU A 215 -57.56 1.43 15.46
C LEU A 215 -57.99 0.56 16.66
N MET A 216 -57.04 -0.05 17.37
CA MET A 216 -57.33 -0.82 18.58
C MET A 216 -57.90 0.05 19.71
N ASN A 217 -57.40 1.29 19.87
CA ASN A 217 -57.94 2.23 20.85
C ASN A 217 -59.38 2.65 20.51
N GLU A 218 -59.67 2.93 19.24
CA GLU A 218 -61.01 3.29 18.78
C GLU A 218 -62.01 2.15 18.99
N VAL A 219 -61.64 0.93 18.58
CA VAL A 219 -62.46 -0.28 18.79
C VAL A 219 -62.76 -0.45 20.28
N ASN A 220 -61.76 -0.32 21.15
CA ASN A 220 -61.94 -0.43 22.60
C ASN A 220 -62.87 0.66 23.16
N SER A 221 -62.74 1.92 22.69
CA SER A 221 -63.62 3.01 23.12
C SER A 221 -65.08 2.81 22.70
N ASN A 222 -65.30 2.25 21.51
CA ASN A 222 -66.65 1.97 20.99
C ASN A 222 -67.29 0.76 21.68
N LEU A 223 -66.51 -0.28 22.03
CA LEU A 223 -67.00 -1.39 22.84
C LEU A 223 -67.46 -0.91 24.22
N SER A 224 -66.66 -0.08 24.91
CA SER A 224 -67.06 0.47 26.21
C SER A 224 -68.33 1.32 26.17
N SER A 225 -68.57 2.06 25.08
CA SER A 225 -69.79 2.88 24.95
C SER A 225 -71.04 2.05 24.60
N VAL A 226 -70.88 0.90 23.93
CA VAL A 226 -71.97 -0.05 23.68
C VAL A 226 -72.34 -0.82 24.96
N ASP A 227 -71.36 -1.20 25.78
CA ASP A 227 -71.62 -1.82 27.08
C ASP A 227 -72.38 -0.87 28.01
N ASP A 228 -72.05 0.43 28.00
CA ASP A 228 -72.83 1.46 28.69
C ASP A 228 -74.25 1.62 28.11
N ALA A 229 -74.43 1.56 26.78
CA ALA A 229 -75.74 1.67 26.16
C ALA A 229 -76.66 0.46 26.44
N ASN A 230 -76.11 -0.75 26.52
CA ASN A 230 -76.86 -1.94 26.92
C ASN A 230 -77.17 -1.97 28.42
N ALA A 231 -76.33 -1.37 29.28
CA ALA A 231 -76.66 -1.16 30.70
C ALA A 231 -77.85 -0.20 30.89
N VAL A 232 -78.08 0.74 29.97
CA VAL A 232 -79.28 1.62 30.00
C VAL A 232 -80.53 0.94 29.41
N SER A 233 -80.38 -0.04 28.49
CA SER A 233 -81.52 -0.74 27.86
C SER A 233 -81.99 -2.00 28.61
N ALA A 234 -81.22 -2.56 29.54
CA ALA A 234 -81.61 -3.73 30.34
C ALA A 234 -82.43 -3.39 31.62
N GLY A 235 -83.01 -2.18 31.69
CA GLY A 235 -83.76 -1.68 32.84
C GLY A 235 -85.27 -2.00 32.86
N ALA A 236 -85.77 -2.86 31.96
CA ALA A 236 -87.18 -3.25 31.94
C ALA A 236 -87.41 -4.65 31.35
N GLU A 237 -86.88 -5.69 31.99
CA GLU A 237 -87.43 -7.03 31.79
C GLU A 237 -87.81 -7.62 33.15
N ASN A 238 -89.12 -7.75 33.33
CA ASN A 238 -89.75 -8.32 34.51
C ASN A 238 -89.22 -9.74 34.74
N THR A 239 -88.66 -9.96 35.92
CA THR A 239 -88.43 -11.28 36.50
C THR A 239 -89.76 -12.03 36.58
N ILE A 240 -90.00 -12.98 35.68
CA ILE A 240 -91.04 -14.00 35.89
C ILE A 240 -90.38 -15.15 36.66
N ASN A 241 -90.71 -15.20 37.94
CA ASN A 241 -90.43 -16.31 38.84
C ASN A 241 -91.36 -17.48 38.48
N TYR A 242 -90.79 -18.59 38.02
CA TYR A 242 -91.47 -19.89 38.00
C TYR A 242 -90.80 -20.80 39.02
N SER A 243 -91.32 -20.73 40.25
CA SER A 243 -91.25 -21.82 41.20
C SER A 243 -92.38 -22.80 40.88
N GLU A 244 -92.07 -23.94 40.29
CA GLU A 244 -92.90 -25.15 40.36
C GLU A 244 -92.04 -26.31 40.85
N GLU A 245 -92.28 -26.67 42.12
CA GLU A 245 -92.02 -28.00 42.67
C GLU A 245 -93.00 -29.03 42.06
N ASN A 246 -92.65 -30.31 42.25
CA ASN A 246 -93.37 -31.57 41.97
C ASN A 246 -92.96 -32.27 40.67
N GLU A 247 -92.73 -33.57 40.62
CA GLU A 247 -92.75 -34.67 41.60
C GLU A 247 -92.11 -35.90 40.89
N LEU A 248 -91.49 -36.78 41.68
CA LEU A 248 -91.50 -38.26 41.60
C LEU A 248 -91.89 -38.93 40.25
N ASP A 249 -90.93 -39.63 39.63
CA ASP A 249 -90.81 -41.12 39.60
C ASP A 249 -89.52 -41.57 38.88
#